data_AF-A0AB39LA23-F1
#
_entry.id   AF-A0AB39LA23-F1
#
_cell.length_a   1.000
_cell.length_b   1.000
_cell.length_c   1.000
_cell.angle_alpha   90.00
_cell.angle_beta   90.00
_cell.angle_gamma   90.00
#
_symmetry.space_group_name_H-M   'P 1'
#
loop_
_entity.id
_entity.type
_entity.pdbx_description
1 polymer ?
#
loop_
_entity_poly.entity_id
_entity_poly.type
_entity_poly.pdbx_seq_one_letter_code
_entity_poly.pdbx_strand_id
1 'polypeptide(L)'
;MAADLPERLVYAGFSLGAVPAQKLAQTRPGAAGARRYYSCVPLEAFGGVWPEGVPVQIHAMDTDPCFVGEGDVDAAREVAAHAEDAELFLYPGDQHYFADSTLPSYRPEAAALLRARTLEFLATV
;
A
#
# COMPACT_ATOMS: atom_id res chain seq x y z
N MET A 1 -9.72 15.16 -13.74
CA MET A 1 -9.88 14.53 -12.42
C MET A 1 -9.60 13.03 -12.53
N ALA A 2 -9.48 12.29 -11.41
CA ALA A 2 -9.30 10.82 -11.48
C ALA A 2 -10.43 10.10 -12.24
N ALA A 3 -11.64 10.70 -12.29
CA ALA A 3 -12.77 10.23 -13.08
C ALA A 3 -12.49 10.18 -14.60
N ASP A 4 -11.59 11.03 -15.10
CA ASP A 4 -11.29 11.15 -16.55
C ASP A 4 -10.14 10.24 -16.99
N LEU A 5 -9.51 9.52 -16.06
CA LEU A 5 -8.46 8.56 -16.36
C LEU A 5 -9.05 7.25 -16.93
N PRO A 6 -8.28 6.46 -17.69
CA PRO A 6 -8.75 5.16 -18.16
C PRO A 6 -8.98 4.17 -17.00
N GLU A 7 -9.65 3.06 -17.30
CA GLU A 7 -9.72 1.91 -16.40
C GLU A 7 -8.38 1.17 -16.35
N ARG A 8 -8.32 0.11 -15.53
CA ARG A 8 -7.14 -0.74 -15.32
C ARG A 8 -5.91 0.02 -14.82
N LEU A 9 -6.11 0.83 -13.79
CA LEU A 9 -5.03 1.56 -13.13
C LEU A 9 -4.62 0.88 -11.83
N VAL A 10 -3.32 0.90 -11.56
CA VAL A 10 -2.78 0.58 -10.23
C VAL A 10 -2.67 1.86 -9.43
N TYR A 11 -3.24 1.87 -8.23
CA TYR A 11 -3.16 3.00 -7.31
C TYR A 11 -2.04 2.81 -6.31
N ALA A 12 -1.01 3.65 -6.40
CA ALA A 12 0.12 3.66 -5.48
C ALA A 12 0.08 4.89 -4.57
N GLY A 13 0.43 4.72 -3.30
CA GLY A 13 0.38 5.80 -2.31
C GLY A 13 1.41 5.60 -1.22
N PHE A 14 2.11 6.68 -0.89
CA PHE A 14 3.21 6.74 0.06
C PHE A 14 2.82 7.59 1.27
N SER A 15 2.93 7.05 2.50
CA SER A 15 2.50 7.70 3.74
C SER A 15 1.07 8.22 3.59
N LEU A 16 0.80 9.50 3.82
CA LEU A 16 -0.50 10.14 3.61
C LEU A 16 -1.09 9.91 2.21
N GLY A 17 -0.25 9.72 1.18
CA GLY A 17 -0.68 9.37 -0.16
C GLY A 17 -1.39 8.01 -0.25
N ALA A 18 -1.23 7.12 0.73
CA ALA A 18 -1.96 5.86 0.84
C ALA A 18 -3.48 6.09 0.97
N VAL A 19 -3.91 7.15 1.63
CA VAL A 19 -5.34 7.46 1.87
C VAL A 19 -6.11 7.67 0.56
N PRO A 20 -5.77 8.65 -0.31
CA PRO A 20 -6.48 8.83 -1.58
C PRO A 20 -6.26 7.65 -2.54
N ALA A 21 -5.10 6.98 -2.49
CA ALA A 21 -4.84 5.83 -3.35
C ALA A 21 -5.69 4.61 -2.95
N GLN A 22 -5.89 4.36 -1.65
CA GLN A 22 -6.77 3.32 -1.16
C GLN A 22 -8.23 3.66 -1.46
N LYS A 23 -8.66 4.91 -1.26
CA LYS A 23 -10.00 5.36 -1.66
C LYS A 23 -10.29 5.01 -3.11
N LEU A 24 -9.37 5.35 -4.02
CA LEU A 24 -9.55 5.09 -5.45
C LEU A 24 -9.53 3.58 -5.76
N ALA A 25 -8.60 2.82 -5.18
CA ALA A 25 -8.56 1.36 -5.37
C ALA A 25 -9.85 0.68 -4.88
N GLN A 26 -10.39 1.12 -3.74
CA GLN A 26 -11.53 0.49 -3.07
C GLN A 26 -12.89 0.90 -3.66
N THR A 27 -12.98 2.09 -4.29
CA THR A 27 -14.29 2.63 -4.70
C THR A 27 -14.44 2.87 -6.19
N ARG A 28 -13.34 2.91 -6.97
CA ARG A 28 -13.43 3.14 -8.42
C ARG A 28 -13.48 1.79 -9.17
N PRO A 29 -14.53 1.54 -9.96
CA PRO A 29 -14.58 0.37 -10.83
C PRO A 29 -13.37 0.27 -11.76
N GLY A 30 -12.96 -0.97 -12.04
CA GLY A 30 -11.85 -1.25 -12.96
C GLY A 30 -10.47 -0.91 -12.40
N ALA A 31 -10.28 -0.84 -11.07
CA ALA A 31 -8.94 -0.82 -10.48
C ALA A 31 -8.21 -2.13 -10.83
N ALA A 32 -6.96 -2.04 -11.28
CA ALA A 32 -6.13 -3.20 -11.60
C ALA A 32 -5.32 -3.71 -10.41
N GLY A 33 -5.15 -2.88 -9.37
CA GLY A 33 -4.40 -3.25 -8.17
C GLY A 33 -4.08 -2.06 -7.27
N ALA A 34 -3.55 -2.35 -6.09
CA ALA A 34 -3.19 -1.36 -5.08
C ALA A 34 -1.81 -1.60 -4.47
N ARG A 35 -1.08 -0.50 -4.24
CA ARG A 35 0.28 -0.50 -3.68
C ARG A 35 0.39 0.50 -2.53
N ARG A 36 0.43 0.02 -1.30
CA ARG A 36 0.55 0.86 -0.09
C ARG A 36 1.99 0.86 0.41
N TYR A 37 2.52 2.04 0.67
CA TYR A 37 3.84 2.21 1.25
C TYR A 37 3.71 2.96 2.57
N TYR A 38 4.11 2.28 3.65
CA TYR A 38 4.25 2.73 5.03
C TYR A 38 2.97 3.31 5.67
N SER A 39 1.80 3.14 5.05
CA SER A 39 0.51 3.51 5.64
C SER A 39 -0.62 2.70 5.03
N CYS A 40 -1.66 2.43 5.80
CA CYS A 40 -2.90 1.78 5.38
C CYS A 40 -4.05 2.26 6.28
N VAL A 41 -5.24 2.47 5.72
CA VAL A 41 -6.41 2.87 6.52
C VAL A 41 -7.43 1.73 6.61
N PRO A 42 -8.27 1.69 7.66
CA PRO A 42 -9.29 0.66 7.80
C PRO A 42 -10.23 0.60 6.59
N LEU A 43 -10.75 -0.59 6.28
CA LEU A 43 -11.67 -0.76 5.15
C LEU A 43 -12.91 0.12 5.26
N GLU A 44 -13.40 0.32 6.49
CA GLU A 44 -14.56 1.16 6.81
C GLU A 44 -14.40 2.63 6.38
N ALA A 45 -13.15 3.11 6.23
CA ALA A 45 -12.91 4.46 5.72
C ALA A 45 -13.53 4.67 4.32
N PHE A 46 -13.67 3.60 3.53
CA PHE A 46 -14.19 3.66 2.15
C PHE A 46 -15.23 2.58 1.84
N GLY A 47 -16.07 2.24 2.82
CA GLY A 47 -17.26 1.40 2.60
C GLY A 47 -17.13 -0.05 3.07
N GLY A 48 -16.09 -0.39 3.83
CA GLY A 48 -16.01 -1.63 4.62
C GLY A 48 -15.64 -2.89 3.81
N VAL A 49 -15.58 -2.80 2.49
CA VAL A 49 -15.32 -3.96 1.62
C VAL A 49 -14.15 -3.67 0.68
N TRP A 50 -13.21 -4.60 0.59
CA TRP A 50 -12.19 -4.59 -0.45
C TRP A 50 -12.77 -5.14 -1.76
N PRO A 51 -12.51 -4.55 -2.94
CA PRO A 51 -13.12 -5.00 -4.17
C PRO A 51 -12.62 -6.37 -4.62
N GLU A 52 -13.53 -7.18 -5.15
CA GLU A 52 -13.22 -8.49 -5.72
C GLU A 52 -12.22 -8.39 -6.87
N GLY A 53 -11.24 -9.30 -6.91
CA GLY A 53 -10.24 -9.38 -7.98
C GLY A 53 -9.23 -8.22 -8.03
N VAL A 54 -9.20 -7.32 -7.04
CA VAL A 54 -8.21 -6.23 -6.97
C VAL A 54 -7.04 -6.64 -6.06
N PRO A 55 -5.87 -7.01 -6.63
CA PRO A 55 -4.73 -7.43 -5.83
C PRO A 55 -4.11 -6.26 -5.06
N VAL A 56 -3.53 -6.54 -3.90
CA VAL A 56 -2.95 -5.51 -3.02
C VAL A 56 -1.60 -5.94 -2.43
N GLN A 57 -0.61 -5.06 -2.51
CA GLN A 57 0.61 -5.17 -1.71
C GLN A 57 0.76 -3.98 -0.76
N ILE A 58 1.11 -4.27 0.49
CA ILE A 58 1.36 -3.29 1.56
C ILE A 58 2.80 -3.48 2.05
N HIS A 59 3.55 -2.39 2.15
CA HIS A 59 4.97 -2.40 2.49
C HIS A 59 5.24 -1.44 3.63
N ALA A 60 5.74 -1.91 4.77
CA ALA A 60 6.10 -1.04 5.91
C ALA A 60 7.25 -1.65 6.70
N MET A 61 7.89 -0.89 7.59
CA MET A 61 8.84 -1.50 8.52
C MET A 61 8.14 -2.05 9.77
N ASP A 62 8.68 -3.12 10.34
CA ASP A 62 8.07 -3.90 11.43
C ASP A 62 8.12 -3.22 12.81
N THR A 63 8.89 -2.14 12.94
CA THR A 63 8.98 -1.31 14.15
C THR A 63 8.76 0.18 13.86
N ASP A 64 8.23 0.54 12.69
CA ASP A 64 7.88 1.93 12.34
C ASP A 64 6.83 2.48 13.33
N PRO A 65 7.14 3.52 14.13
CA PRO A 65 6.19 4.07 15.09
C PRO A 65 4.91 4.63 14.46
N CYS A 66 4.98 5.13 13.23
CA CYS A 66 3.79 5.65 12.54
C CYS A 66 2.93 4.50 12.01
N PHE A 67 3.53 3.46 11.43
CA PHE A 67 2.76 2.35 10.88
C PHE A 67 2.27 1.37 11.97
N VAL A 68 3.15 0.97 12.87
CA VAL A 68 2.87 -0.01 13.93
C VAL A 68 2.31 0.66 15.17
N GLY A 69 2.90 1.78 15.59
CA GLY A 69 2.52 2.46 16.83
C GLY A 69 1.18 3.20 16.75
N GLU A 70 0.83 3.78 15.60
CA GLU A 70 -0.44 4.50 15.41
C GLU A 70 -1.58 3.60 14.91
N GLY A 71 -1.29 2.35 14.49
CA GLY A 71 -2.30 1.33 14.22
C GLY A 71 -2.57 1.00 12.75
N ASP A 72 -1.87 1.63 11.79
CA ASP A 72 -1.99 1.31 10.35
C ASP A 72 -1.69 -0.18 10.06
N VAL A 73 -0.87 -0.84 10.88
CA VAL A 73 -0.59 -2.28 10.78
C VAL A 73 -1.84 -3.14 10.94
N ASP A 74 -2.81 -2.73 11.78
CA ASP A 74 -4.03 -3.48 11.98
C ASP A 74 -4.99 -3.30 10.81
N ALA A 75 -5.07 -2.08 10.28
CA ALA A 75 -5.76 -1.82 9.01
C ALA A 75 -5.15 -2.61 7.83
N ALA A 76 -3.81 -2.70 7.78
CA ALA A 76 -3.12 -3.46 6.76
C ALA A 76 -3.44 -4.97 6.84
N ARG A 77 -3.49 -5.51 8.07
CA ARG A 77 -3.89 -6.91 8.32
C ARG A 77 -5.36 -7.14 7.96
N GLU A 78 -6.23 -6.20 8.29
CA GLU A 78 -7.65 -6.24 7.92
C GLU A 78 -7.81 -6.31 6.40
N VAL A 79 -7.18 -5.39 5.65
CA VAL A 79 -7.20 -5.40 4.19
C VAL A 79 -6.66 -6.72 3.64
N ALA A 80 -5.53 -7.21 4.16
CA ALA A 80 -4.92 -8.45 3.71
C ALA A 80 -5.78 -9.69 4.00
N ALA A 81 -6.62 -9.66 5.03
CA ALA A 81 -7.55 -10.74 5.33
C ALA A 81 -8.80 -10.77 4.43
N HIS A 82 -9.16 -9.63 3.80
CA HIS A 82 -10.34 -9.51 2.96
C HIS A 82 -10.04 -9.63 1.46
N ALA A 83 -8.87 -9.17 1.02
CA ALA A 83 -8.45 -9.27 -0.38
C ALA A 83 -8.00 -10.71 -0.71
N GLU A 84 -8.47 -11.26 -1.84
CA GLU A 84 -8.12 -12.61 -2.28
C GLU A 84 -6.64 -12.75 -2.63
N ASP A 85 -6.07 -11.72 -3.25
CA ASP A 85 -4.65 -11.63 -3.62
C ASP A 85 -4.00 -10.46 -2.86
N ALA A 86 -3.46 -10.78 -1.68
CA ALA A 86 -2.94 -9.80 -0.76
C ALA A 86 -1.59 -10.20 -0.18
N GLU A 87 -0.64 -9.27 -0.18
CA GLU A 87 0.66 -9.46 0.48
C GLU A 87 0.99 -8.27 1.39
N LEU A 88 1.25 -8.56 2.66
CA LEU A 88 1.79 -7.61 3.63
C LEU A 88 3.27 -7.91 3.87
N PHE A 89 4.13 -7.01 3.40
CA PHE A 89 5.57 -7.08 3.60
C PHE A 89 6.03 -6.16 4.72
N LEU A 90 6.48 -6.77 5.82
CA LEU A 90 7.14 -6.07 6.91
C LEU A 90 8.65 -6.22 6.79
N TYR A 91 9.35 -5.10 6.68
CA TYR A 91 10.81 -5.02 6.58
C TYR A 91 11.40 -4.76 7.97
N PRO A 92 12.54 -5.36 8.36
CA PRO A 92 13.18 -5.03 9.61
C PRO A 92 13.56 -3.55 9.69
N GLY A 93 13.08 -2.83 10.71
CA GLY A 93 13.47 -1.45 10.99
C GLY A 93 12.33 -0.57 11.51
N ASP A 94 12.65 0.68 11.82
CA ASP A 94 11.78 1.65 12.51
C ASP A 94 11.49 2.90 11.66
N GLN A 95 11.81 2.88 10.37
CA GLN A 95 11.77 4.05 9.51
C GLN A 95 10.51 4.08 8.64
N HIS A 96 9.75 5.17 8.74
CA HIS A 96 8.56 5.39 7.92
C HIS A 96 8.90 5.61 6.44
N TYR A 97 9.76 6.59 6.13
CA TYR A 97 10.14 6.94 4.76
C TYR A 97 11.38 6.18 4.28
N PHE A 98 11.45 4.87 4.52
CA PHE A 98 12.66 4.09 4.26
C PHE A 98 13.03 3.96 2.77
N ALA A 99 12.08 4.22 1.87
CA ALA A 99 12.28 4.15 0.43
C ALA A 99 12.71 5.49 -0.21
N ASP A 100 12.71 6.59 0.54
CA ASP A 100 13.10 7.91 0.04
C ASP A 100 14.61 8.14 0.22
N SER A 101 15.37 8.08 -0.88
CA SER A 101 16.82 8.25 -0.90
C SER A 101 17.31 9.65 -0.49
N THR A 102 16.42 10.63 -0.37
CA THR A 102 16.77 12.00 0.01
C THR A 102 16.73 12.23 1.53
N LEU A 103 16.21 11.27 2.30
CA LEU A 103 16.01 11.41 3.74
C LEU A 103 16.97 10.53 4.56
N PRO A 104 17.32 10.92 5.80
CA PRO A 104 18.10 10.09 6.73
C PRO A 104 17.44 8.74 7.07
N SER A 105 16.12 8.65 6.88
CA SER A 105 15.34 7.43 7.06
C SER A 105 15.61 6.38 5.99
N TYR A 106 16.28 6.73 4.89
CA TYR A 106 16.55 5.82 3.78
C TYR A 106 17.25 4.53 4.24
N ARG A 107 16.73 3.38 3.81
CA ARG A 107 17.36 2.07 4.02
C ARG A 107 17.51 1.39 2.67
N PRO A 108 18.71 1.40 2.06
CA PRO A 108 18.91 1.04 0.66
C PRO A 108 18.49 -0.39 0.31
N GLU A 109 18.77 -1.35 1.19
CA GLU A 109 18.42 -2.76 0.96
C GLU A 109 16.91 -2.98 0.97
N ALA A 110 16.22 -2.46 1.98
CA ALA A 110 14.76 -2.52 2.08
C ALA A 110 14.10 -1.76 0.91
N ALA A 111 14.61 -0.59 0.54
CA ALA A 111 14.13 0.19 -0.59
C ALA A 111 14.31 -0.53 -1.93
N ALA A 112 15.45 -1.19 -2.14
CA ALA A 112 15.72 -1.98 -3.35
C ALA A 112 14.76 -3.18 -3.45
N LEU A 113 14.50 -3.88 -2.35
CA LEU A 113 13.57 -5.00 -2.31
C LEU A 113 12.11 -4.55 -2.51
N LEU A 114 11.70 -3.45 -1.87
CA LEU A 114 10.40 -2.82 -2.14
C LEU A 114 10.25 -2.49 -3.62
N ARG A 115 11.27 -1.89 -4.24
CA ARG A 115 11.25 -1.54 -5.67
C ARG A 115 11.15 -2.77 -6.56
N ALA A 116 11.88 -3.85 -6.26
CA ALA A 116 11.80 -5.10 -7.02
C ALA A 116 10.37 -5.66 -7.02
N ARG A 117 9.77 -5.79 -5.83
CA ARG A 117 8.38 -6.22 -5.66
C ARG A 117 7.39 -5.29 -6.37
N THR A 118 7.64 -3.98 -6.39
CA THR A 118 6.84 -3.03 -7.18
C THR A 118 6.82 -3.39 -8.64
N LEU A 119 7.99 -3.63 -9.23
CA LEU A 119 8.09 -3.91 -10.65
C LEU A 119 7.51 -5.28 -11.00
N GLU A 120 7.69 -6.28 -10.13
CA GLU A 120 7.09 -7.61 -10.28
C GLU A 120 5.56 -7.54 -10.24
N PHE A 121 4.98 -6.86 -9.24
CA PHE A 121 3.54 -6.64 -9.16
C PHE A 121 2.97 -5.91 -10.38
N LEU A 122 3.67 -4.87 -10.86
CA LEU A 122 3.22 -4.13 -12.04
C LEU A 122 3.30 -4.95 -13.33
N ALA A 123 4.11 -6.00 -13.38
CA ALA A 123 4.20 -6.90 -14.53
C ALA A 123 3.07 -7.93 -14.57
N THR A 124 2.34 -8.13 -13.47
CA THR A 124 1.28 -9.15 -13.35
C THR A 124 -0.14 -8.62 -13.51
N VAL A 125 -0.33 -7.29 -13.54
CA VAL A 125 -1.63 -6.59 -13.57
C VAL A 125 -2.01 -5.99 -14.92
#